data_AF-A0A9W2Z811-F1
#
_entry.id   AF-A0A9W2Z811-F1
#
_cell.length_a   1.000
_cell.length_b   1.000
_cell.length_c   1.000
_cell.angle_alpha   90.00
_cell.angle_beta   90.00
_cell.angle_gamma   90.00
#
_symmetry.space_group_name_H-M   'P 1'
#
loop_
_entity.id
_entity.type
_entity.pdbx_description
1 polymer ?
#
loop_
_entity_poly.entity_id
_entity_poly.type
_entity_poly.pdbx_seq_one_letter_code
_entity_poly.pdbx_strand_id
1 'polypeptide(L)'
;MSTMCLKIQTSHFLIVLFFALLNLGLYMFPNYTNTSKTAPMTTLDRHSNTQCKTTASLQLDRHSNTTNRSCLYLSTSFTGRIGNQMFIYATMVGLARAQNRMPFINTGGDLLTIFPITNIRTDINTTGWSVIGESGYATFDSKFMNLPQRNLTLAGYLQSWRYFLHAQDEIRREFTFVPSIQKEADAVLASCRSQLQNHVIVGVHVRRGDFVLDHKQKFGYGVANASYFVKAFAKIRSLLPNQNITFLVASDNLTWCKDNIKDTSVTFLPERDRGIHFAILSSCDHVILTSGTFGWWIAWLANGISIYFEGYIKKDSPLEAGFTSRDYYPLGWIGLGN
;
A
#
# COMPACT_ATOMS: atom_id res chain seq x y z
N MET A 1 0.75 42.51 71.58
CA MET A 1 -0.49 41.87 72.04
C MET A 1 -0.78 40.71 71.08
N SER A 2 -0.20 39.55 71.34
CA SER A 2 -0.87 38.36 71.94
C SER A 2 -1.40 37.43 70.83
N THR A 3 -0.70 36.33 70.48
CA THR A 3 -0.92 34.92 70.92
C THR A 3 -2.37 34.45 70.71
N MET A 4 -2.70 33.43 69.91
CA MET A 4 -2.41 31.98 69.99
C MET A 4 -2.88 31.36 68.64
N CYS A 5 -2.23 30.40 67.95
CA CYS A 5 -1.60 29.11 68.29
C CYS A 5 -2.58 27.95 68.53
N LEU A 6 -2.57 26.97 67.61
CA LEU A 6 -2.58 25.48 67.76
C LEU A 6 -3.12 24.88 66.43
N LYS A 7 -2.64 23.81 65.81
CA LYS A 7 -1.52 22.84 65.90
C LYS A 7 -1.66 22.00 64.59
N ILE A 8 -0.62 21.74 63.76
CA ILE A 8 0.35 20.60 63.87
C ILE A 8 -0.40 19.26 63.70
N GLN A 9 -0.09 18.31 62.80
CA GLN A 9 1.16 17.86 62.16
C GLN A 9 0.80 16.83 61.04
N THR A 10 1.46 16.76 59.87
CA THR A 10 2.62 15.88 59.49
C THR A 10 2.40 14.38 59.77
N SER A 11 2.82 13.38 58.99
CA SER A 11 3.67 13.25 57.79
C SER A 11 3.81 11.76 57.45
N HIS A 12 4.50 11.50 56.32
CA HIS A 12 5.31 10.33 55.94
C HIS A 12 4.64 9.29 55.03
N PHE A 13 5.00 9.14 53.75
CA PHE A 13 6.27 8.72 53.08
C PHE A 13 6.58 7.21 53.12
N LEU A 14 6.90 6.70 51.90
CA LEU A 14 7.78 5.58 51.50
C LEU A 14 7.23 4.14 51.39
N ILE A 15 7.28 3.67 50.12
CA ILE A 15 7.86 2.41 49.60
C ILE A 15 7.10 1.09 49.79
N VAL A 16 6.90 0.36 48.67
CA VAL A 16 7.35 -1.03 48.31
C VAL A 16 6.50 -1.46 47.09
N LEU A 17 7.03 -1.49 45.86
CA LEU A 17 7.73 -2.59 45.15
C LEU A 17 6.88 -3.87 44.88
N PHE A 18 6.89 -4.31 43.61
CA PHE A 18 6.59 -5.65 43.05
C PHE A 18 5.14 -6.18 43.06
N PHE A 19 4.54 -6.27 41.86
CA PHE A 19 4.27 -7.56 41.20
C PHE A 19 4.15 -7.34 39.68
N ALA A 20 5.15 -7.85 38.95
CA ALA A 20 5.02 -8.23 37.57
C ALA A 20 4.52 -9.68 37.52
N LEU A 21 3.58 -10.00 36.62
CA LEU A 21 3.70 -11.05 35.60
C LEU A 21 2.33 -11.43 35.02
N LEU A 22 2.39 -11.79 33.72
CA LEU A 22 1.46 -12.62 32.94
C LEU A 22 0.21 -11.95 32.34
N ASN A 23 0.39 -11.34 31.17
CA ASN A 23 -0.36 -11.72 29.96
C ASN A 23 0.34 -11.19 28.69
N LEU A 24 1.45 -11.84 28.32
CA LEU A 24 1.98 -11.77 26.95
C LEU A 24 1.27 -12.86 26.13
N GLY A 25 0.24 -12.48 25.38
CA GLY A 25 -0.24 -13.25 24.25
C GLY A 25 0.72 -13.06 23.07
N LEU A 26 1.73 -13.93 22.99
CA LEU A 26 2.62 -14.07 21.83
C LEU A 26 1.80 -14.53 20.61
N TYR A 27 1.41 -13.59 19.74
CA TYR A 27 1.14 -13.91 18.34
C TYR A 27 2.49 -14.04 17.62
N MET A 28 3.07 -15.23 17.69
CA MET A 28 4.19 -15.63 16.84
C MET A 28 3.63 -15.88 15.44
N PHE A 29 3.88 -14.97 14.50
CA PHE A 29 3.72 -15.24 13.08
C PHE A 29 4.96 -16.00 12.59
N PRO A 30 4.83 -17.13 11.86
CA PRO A 30 5.97 -17.89 11.37
C PRO A 30 6.76 -17.09 10.33
N ASN A 31 8.09 -17.12 10.44
CA ASN A 31 9.02 -16.66 9.42
C ASN A 31 8.75 -17.39 8.10
N TYR A 32 8.32 -16.64 7.09
CA TYR A 32 8.14 -17.16 5.73
C TYR A 32 9.48 -17.06 4.98
N THR A 33 10.27 -18.13 5.02
CA THR A 33 11.38 -18.34 4.07
C THR A 33 10.83 -19.10 2.87
N ASN A 34 10.67 -18.44 1.73
CA ASN A 34 10.13 -19.05 0.52
C ASN A 34 11.26 -19.55 -0.38
N THR A 35 11.62 -20.82 -0.21
CA THR A 35 12.32 -21.61 -1.24
C THR A 35 11.40 -22.74 -1.67
N SER A 36 10.86 -22.69 -2.88
CA SER A 36 10.26 -23.88 -3.48
C SER A 36 10.63 -23.98 -4.95
N LYS A 37 11.50 -24.97 -5.22
CA LYS A 37 11.64 -25.65 -6.50
C LYS A 37 10.30 -26.32 -6.86
N THR A 38 10.06 -26.40 -8.15
CA THR A 38 8.89 -27.00 -8.80
C THR A 38 8.84 -28.53 -8.63
N ALA A 39 7.67 -29.06 -8.27
CA ALA A 39 7.19 -30.41 -8.63
C ALA A 39 5.65 -30.50 -8.43
N PRO A 40 4.92 -31.27 -9.26
CA PRO A 40 3.46 -31.20 -9.36
C PRO A 40 2.77 -32.11 -8.33
N MET A 41 1.60 -31.70 -7.81
CA MET A 41 0.79 -32.56 -6.95
C MET A 41 -0.68 -32.59 -7.37
N THR A 42 -1.13 -33.83 -7.48
CA THR A 42 -2.44 -34.39 -7.75
C THR A 42 -3.55 -33.92 -6.81
N THR A 43 -4.77 -34.00 -7.33
CA THR A 43 -6.08 -33.68 -6.74
C THR A 43 -6.38 -34.40 -5.42
N LEU A 44 -6.93 -33.68 -4.43
CA LEU A 44 -7.88 -34.22 -3.44
C LEU A 44 -8.68 -33.13 -2.70
N ASP A 45 -9.99 -33.32 -2.78
CA ASP A 45 -11.16 -32.93 -1.97
C ASP A 45 -11.47 -31.50 -1.48
N ARG A 46 -12.69 -31.09 -1.87
CA ARG A 46 -13.44 -29.88 -1.46
C ARG A 46 -14.22 -30.17 -0.18
N HIS A 47 -13.98 -29.36 0.85
CA HIS A 47 -15.01 -29.04 1.85
C HIS A 47 -15.67 -27.69 1.55
N SER A 48 -16.98 -27.68 1.78
CA SER A 48 -17.98 -26.71 1.33
C SER A 48 -17.77 -25.29 1.83
N ASN A 49 -17.62 -24.34 0.91
CA ASN A 49 -17.74 -22.91 1.17
C ASN A 49 -18.89 -22.35 0.32
N THR A 50 -19.93 -21.83 0.95
CA THR A 50 -21.12 -21.26 0.28
C THR A 50 -20.78 -19.86 -0.22
N GLN A 51 -20.13 -19.81 -1.39
CA GLN A 51 -19.79 -18.57 -2.07
C GLN A 51 -21.00 -18.04 -2.85
N CYS A 52 -21.24 -16.73 -2.83
CA CYS A 52 -22.24 -16.10 -3.69
C CYS A 52 -21.81 -16.28 -5.15
N LYS A 53 -22.46 -17.20 -5.87
CA LYS A 53 -22.12 -17.52 -7.26
C LYS A 53 -22.40 -16.31 -8.15
N THR A 54 -21.44 -15.95 -9.00
CA THR A 54 -21.65 -15.06 -10.14
C THR A 54 -22.51 -15.76 -11.19
N THR A 55 -23.57 -15.09 -11.64
CA THR A 55 -24.55 -15.61 -12.59
C THR A 55 -23.95 -15.72 -14.00
N ALA A 56 -23.37 -16.88 -14.32
CA ALA A 56 -23.08 -17.30 -15.69
C ALA A 56 -23.29 -18.82 -15.79
N SER A 57 -24.55 -19.26 -15.64
CA SER A 57 -25.07 -20.57 -16.10
C SER A 57 -26.54 -20.66 -15.69
N LEU A 58 -27.42 -20.19 -16.57
CA LEU A 58 -28.83 -20.54 -16.53
C LEU A 58 -28.99 -21.90 -17.22
N GLN A 59 -28.97 -22.99 -16.47
CA GLN A 59 -29.73 -24.20 -16.80
C GLN A 59 -30.25 -24.85 -15.52
N LEU A 60 -31.48 -25.34 -15.64
CA LEU A 60 -32.42 -25.75 -14.60
C LEU A 60 -31.84 -26.70 -13.55
N ASP A 61 -32.01 -26.34 -12.28
CA ASP A 61 -32.27 -27.30 -11.21
C ASP A 61 -33.33 -26.71 -10.26
N ARG A 62 -34.52 -27.33 -10.28
CA ARG A 62 -35.61 -27.05 -9.33
C ARG A 62 -35.35 -27.85 -8.06
N HIS A 63 -35.53 -27.19 -6.93
CA HIS A 63 -35.53 -27.70 -5.54
C HIS A 63 -34.20 -27.60 -4.78
N SER A 64 -33.87 -26.38 -4.36
CA SER A 64 -33.38 -26.18 -3.00
C SER A 64 -34.03 -24.93 -2.40
N ASN A 65 -34.72 -25.10 -1.27
CA ASN A 65 -35.16 -24.00 -0.41
C ASN A 65 -33.90 -23.40 0.25
N THR A 66 -33.16 -22.61 -0.52
CA THR A 66 -32.12 -21.73 0.02
C THR A 66 -32.80 -20.43 0.39
N THR A 67 -32.84 -20.11 1.69
CA THR A 67 -33.20 -18.77 2.15
C THR A 67 -32.38 -17.77 1.35
N ASN A 68 -33.07 -16.95 0.56
CA ASN A 68 -32.48 -15.96 -0.36
C ASN A 68 -31.82 -14.85 0.48
N ARG A 69 -30.66 -15.13 1.09
CA ARG A 69 -29.85 -14.09 1.74
C ARG A 69 -29.40 -13.16 0.63
N SER A 70 -30.02 -11.98 0.57
CA SER A 70 -29.65 -10.95 -0.38
C SER A 70 -28.15 -10.69 -0.27
N CYS A 71 -27.43 -10.89 -1.36
CA CYS A 71 -26.02 -10.57 -1.41
C CYS A 71 -25.83 -9.07 -1.12
N LEU A 72 -24.99 -8.74 -0.14
CA LEU A 72 -24.63 -7.35 0.14
C LEU A 72 -23.51 -6.90 -0.78
N TYR A 73 -23.64 -5.70 -1.31
CA TYR A 73 -22.68 -5.12 -2.21
C TYR A 73 -21.86 -4.02 -1.54
N LEU A 74 -20.64 -3.83 -2.04
CA LEU A 74 -19.78 -2.73 -1.66
C LEU A 74 -19.24 -2.09 -2.94
N SER A 75 -19.46 -0.80 -3.09
CA SER A 75 -18.89 -0.03 -4.19
C SER A 75 -18.04 1.11 -3.68
N THR A 76 -17.43 1.84 -4.59
CA THR A 76 -16.60 3.00 -4.31
C THR A 76 -16.63 3.98 -5.47
N SER A 77 -16.23 5.22 -5.22
CA SER A 77 -16.02 6.24 -6.23
C SER A 77 -14.56 6.66 -6.24
N PHE A 78 -13.96 6.65 -7.43
CA PHE A 78 -12.56 7.02 -7.56
C PHE A 78 -12.34 8.52 -7.42
N THR A 79 -11.28 8.87 -6.69
CA THR A 79 -10.79 10.24 -6.55
C THR A 79 -9.26 10.25 -6.61
N GLY A 80 -8.70 11.37 -7.03
CA GLY A 80 -7.27 11.53 -7.25
C GLY A 80 -6.74 10.71 -8.43
N ARG A 81 -5.41 10.62 -8.51
CA ARG A 81 -4.67 9.93 -9.58
C ARG A 81 -4.50 8.44 -9.27
N ILE A 82 -3.97 7.68 -10.22
CA ILE A 82 -3.86 6.21 -10.20
C ILE A 82 -3.49 5.59 -8.83
N GLY A 83 -2.44 6.06 -8.15
CA GLY A 83 -2.03 5.48 -6.86
C GLY A 83 -3.08 5.62 -5.75
N ASN A 84 -3.89 6.69 -5.78
CA ASN A 84 -5.02 6.85 -4.88
C ASN A 84 -6.16 5.91 -5.27
N GLN A 85 -6.46 5.80 -6.56
CA GLN A 85 -7.49 4.89 -7.07
C GLN A 85 -7.18 3.42 -6.74
N MET A 86 -5.90 3.03 -6.78
CA MET A 86 -5.44 1.70 -6.36
C MET A 86 -5.71 1.42 -4.88
N PHE A 87 -5.48 2.39 -3.98
CA PHE A 87 -5.84 2.26 -2.56
C PHE A 87 -7.34 2.12 -2.35
N ILE A 88 -8.12 2.95 -3.03
CA ILE A 88 -9.58 2.93 -2.97
C ILE A 88 -10.11 1.56 -3.43
N TYR A 89 -9.59 1.06 -4.56
CA TYR A 89 -9.95 -0.24 -5.12
C TYR A 89 -9.57 -1.38 -4.18
N ALA A 90 -8.31 -1.42 -3.74
CA ALA A 90 -7.80 -2.48 -2.90
C ALA A 90 -8.54 -2.56 -1.56
N THR A 91 -8.82 -1.40 -0.93
CA THR A 91 -9.63 -1.35 0.28
C THR A 91 -11.05 -1.85 0.06
N MET A 92 -11.71 -1.46 -1.05
CA MET A 92 -13.04 -1.98 -1.37
C MET A 92 -13.04 -3.51 -1.47
N VAL A 93 -12.10 -4.09 -2.22
CA VAL A 93 -11.98 -5.54 -2.35
C VAL A 93 -11.68 -6.18 -1.00
N GLY A 94 -10.68 -5.67 -0.27
CA GLY A 94 -10.31 -6.17 1.05
C GLY A 94 -11.47 -6.21 2.05
N LEU A 95 -12.17 -5.08 2.23
CA LEU A 95 -13.33 -4.99 3.12
C LEU A 95 -14.49 -5.88 2.66
N ALA A 96 -14.71 -6.00 1.34
CA ALA A 96 -15.75 -6.86 0.81
C ALA A 96 -15.46 -8.34 1.11
N ARG A 97 -14.21 -8.78 0.92
CA ARG A 97 -13.77 -10.15 1.24
C ARG A 97 -13.85 -10.45 2.74
N ALA A 98 -13.48 -9.49 3.59
CA ALA A 98 -13.56 -9.65 5.04
C ALA A 98 -15.00 -9.83 5.57
N GLN A 99 -15.99 -9.33 4.82
CA GLN A 99 -17.37 -9.21 5.29
C GLN A 99 -18.39 -9.91 4.38
N ASN A 100 -17.93 -10.84 3.53
CA ASN A 100 -18.77 -11.61 2.59
C ASN A 100 -19.68 -10.74 1.70
N ARG A 101 -19.12 -9.64 1.18
CA ARG A 101 -19.80 -8.73 0.24
C ARG A 101 -19.25 -8.90 -1.17
N MET A 102 -20.02 -8.45 -2.16
CA MET A 102 -19.58 -8.35 -3.55
C MET A 102 -19.02 -6.96 -3.83
N PRO A 103 -17.69 -6.82 -4.07
CA PRO A 103 -17.09 -5.57 -4.49
C PRO A 103 -17.39 -5.31 -5.97
N PHE A 104 -17.65 -4.06 -6.33
CA PHE A 104 -17.64 -3.65 -7.73
C PHE A 104 -17.44 -2.14 -7.90
N ILE A 105 -16.94 -1.76 -9.08
CA ILE A 105 -16.89 -0.37 -9.54
C ILE A 105 -17.79 -0.18 -10.76
N ASN A 106 -18.47 0.97 -10.81
CA ASN A 106 -19.31 1.37 -11.95
C ASN A 106 -18.50 1.97 -13.10
N THR A 107 -17.48 2.77 -12.76
CA THR A 107 -16.59 3.43 -13.72
C THR A 107 -15.16 3.25 -13.25
N GLY A 108 -14.26 2.91 -14.17
CA GLY A 108 -12.95 2.42 -13.80
C GLY A 108 -11.78 3.40 -13.96
N GLY A 109 -12.02 4.62 -14.47
CA GLY A 109 -11.02 5.70 -14.52
C GLY A 109 -9.67 5.30 -15.15
N ASP A 110 -8.59 5.87 -14.63
CA ASP A 110 -7.20 5.56 -15.02
C ASP A 110 -6.80 4.11 -14.66
N LEU A 111 -7.50 3.48 -13.70
CA LEU A 111 -7.19 2.13 -13.25
C LEU A 111 -7.31 1.12 -14.40
N LEU A 112 -8.36 1.24 -15.23
CA LEU A 112 -8.62 0.32 -16.35
C LEU A 112 -7.70 0.51 -17.55
N THR A 113 -7.01 1.64 -17.66
CA THR A 113 -6.05 1.86 -18.74
C THR A 113 -4.73 1.13 -18.48
N ILE A 114 -4.48 0.75 -17.22
CA ILE A 114 -3.22 0.14 -16.76
C ILE A 114 -3.42 -1.32 -16.35
N PHE A 115 -4.54 -1.65 -15.70
CA PHE A 115 -4.80 -2.96 -15.09
C PHE A 115 -6.09 -3.62 -15.64
N PRO A 116 -6.10 -4.94 -15.91
CA PRO A 116 -7.27 -5.68 -16.36
C PRO A 116 -8.18 -6.04 -15.16
N ILE A 117 -8.76 -5.02 -14.52
CA ILE A 117 -9.59 -5.16 -13.31
C ILE A 117 -10.85 -5.99 -13.59
N THR A 118 -11.18 -6.88 -12.66
CA THR A 118 -12.25 -7.88 -12.85
C THR A 118 -13.58 -7.49 -12.21
N ASN A 119 -13.57 -6.67 -11.15
CA ASN A 119 -14.77 -6.30 -10.40
C ASN A 119 -15.53 -5.11 -11.02
N ILE A 120 -15.76 -5.11 -12.34
CA ILE A 120 -16.49 -4.03 -13.03
C ILE A 120 -17.95 -4.44 -13.23
N ARG A 121 -18.89 -3.61 -12.78
CA ARG A 121 -20.34 -3.81 -12.96
C ARG A 121 -21.03 -2.49 -13.28
N THR A 122 -21.35 -2.28 -14.56
CA THR A 122 -22.02 -1.08 -15.06
C THR A 122 -23.54 -1.16 -14.98
N ASP A 123 -24.08 -2.35 -14.71
CA ASP A 123 -25.50 -2.66 -14.67
C ASP A 123 -26.16 -2.37 -13.31
N ILE A 124 -25.37 -2.12 -12.26
CA ILE A 124 -25.87 -1.88 -10.90
C ILE A 124 -25.99 -0.38 -10.62
N ASN A 125 -27.20 0.11 -10.35
CA ASN A 125 -27.42 1.49 -9.91
C ASN A 125 -27.16 1.65 -8.40
N THR A 126 -26.23 2.53 -8.04
CA THR A 126 -25.85 2.83 -6.64
C THR A 126 -26.60 4.02 -6.04
N THR A 127 -27.55 4.62 -6.78
CA THR A 127 -28.36 5.75 -6.28
C THR A 127 -29.10 5.35 -5.00
N GLY A 128 -28.98 6.18 -3.96
CA GLY A 128 -29.62 5.96 -2.66
C GLY A 128 -28.87 5.02 -1.71
N TRP A 129 -27.70 4.47 -2.11
CA TRP A 129 -26.87 3.68 -1.21
C TRP A 129 -26.26 4.57 -0.12
N SER A 130 -26.10 4.03 1.09
CA SER A 130 -25.45 4.77 2.16
C SER A 130 -23.95 4.93 1.88
N VAL A 131 -23.45 6.14 2.03
CA VAL A 131 -22.02 6.44 1.88
C VAL A 131 -21.34 6.37 3.24
N ILE A 132 -20.21 5.67 3.31
CA ILE A 132 -19.37 5.64 4.51
C ILE A 132 -17.96 6.15 4.19
N GLY A 133 -17.55 7.19 4.90
CA GLY A 133 -16.32 7.92 4.67
C GLY A 133 -15.26 7.72 5.74
N GLU A 134 -13.99 7.81 5.34
CA GLU A 134 -12.88 7.89 6.30
C GLU A 134 -12.92 9.23 7.06
N SER A 135 -12.54 9.21 8.33
CA SER A 135 -12.44 10.43 9.16
C SER A 135 -11.09 11.13 9.06
N GLY A 136 -10.09 10.44 8.50
CA GLY A 136 -8.75 10.94 8.21
C GLY A 136 -8.15 10.10 7.09
N TYR A 137 -7.16 10.65 6.37
CA TYR A 137 -6.43 9.90 5.35
C TYR A 137 -5.43 8.93 6.02
N ALA A 138 -4.84 8.02 5.23
CA ALA A 138 -3.64 7.25 5.62
C ALA A 138 -3.60 6.69 7.07
N THR A 139 -4.76 6.32 7.62
CA THR A 139 -4.94 5.85 8.99
C THR A 139 -5.94 4.71 8.98
N PHE A 140 -5.67 3.69 9.77
CA PHE A 140 -6.59 2.56 9.89
C PHE A 140 -7.69 2.89 10.88
N ASP A 141 -8.93 2.80 10.43
CA ASP A 141 -10.13 2.97 11.23
C ASP A 141 -10.87 1.64 11.31
N SER A 142 -10.85 1.05 12.50
CA SER A 142 -11.45 -0.25 12.78
C SER A 142 -12.95 -0.31 12.48
N LYS A 143 -13.66 0.83 12.39
CA LYS A 143 -15.08 0.86 12.03
C LYS A 143 -15.35 0.24 10.65
N PHE A 144 -14.40 0.35 9.73
CA PHE A 144 -14.55 -0.24 8.39
C PHE A 144 -14.54 -1.76 8.39
N MET A 145 -14.00 -2.39 9.44
CA MET A 145 -14.01 -3.85 9.56
C MET A 145 -15.38 -4.40 9.96
N ASN A 146 -16.31 -3.54 10.40
CA ASN A 146 -17.65 -3.90 10.83
C ASN A 146 -18.70 -2.98 10.18
N LEU A 147 -18.89 -3.13 8.87
CA LEU A 147 -19.81 -2.31 8.08
C LEU A 147 -21.29 -2.68 8.33
N PRO A 148 -22.21 -1.70 8.33
CA PRO A 148 -23.65 -1.94 8.44
C PRO A 148 -24.19 -2.93 7.40
N GLN A 149 -25.11 -3.83 7.78
CA GLN A 149 -25.70 -4.87 6.93
C GLN A 149 -26.66 -4.33 5.85
N ARG A 150 -26.13 -3.56 4.91
CA ARG A 150 -26.79 -2.95 3.75
C ARG A 150 -25.78 -2.68 2.64
N ASN A 151 -26.23 -2.33 1.44
CA ASN A 151 -25.35 -1.91 0.35
C ASN A 151 -24.72 -0.55 0.68
N LEU A 152 -23.44 -0.41 0.38
CA LEU A 152 -22.64 0.76 0.77
C LEU A 152 -21.76 1.25 -0.37
N THR A 153 -21.50 2.54 -0.37
CA THR A 153 -20.45 3.17 -1.16
C THR A 153 -19.36 3.72 -0.24
N LEU A 154 -18.12 3.29 -0.43
CA LEU A 154 -16.98 3.80 0.30
C LEU A 154 -16.57 5.18 -0.24
N ALA A 155 -16.17 6.08 0.66
CA ALA A 155 -15.62 7.38 0.33
C ALA A 155 -14.32 7.65 1.10
N GLY A 156 -13.42 8.39 0.47
CA GLY A 156 -12.07 8.67 0.98
C GLY A 156 -10.99 8.02 0.13
N TYR A 157 -9.72 8.29 0.46
CA TYR A 157 -8.57 7.67 -0.18
C TYR A 157 -8.25 6.29 0.41
N LEU A 158 -8.59 6.04 1.68
CA LEU A 158 -8.52 4.72 2.33
C LEU A 158 -7.12 4.10 2.25
N GLN A 159 -6.10 4.91 2.56
CA GLN A 159 -4.70 4.61 2.28
C GLN A 159 -4.03 3.78 3.39
N SER A 160 -4.69 2.73 3.86
CA SER A 160 -4.13 1.83 4.86
C SER A 160 -4.06 0.41 4.31
N TRP A 161 -2.86 -0.16 4.27
CA TRP A 161 -2.62 -1.53 3.79
C TRP A 161 -3.38 -2.58 4.60
N ARG A 162 -3.68 -2.26 5.87
CA ARG A 162 -4.37 -3.14 6.80
C ARG A 162 -5.80 -3.49 6.35
N TYR A 163 -6.43 -2.69 5.50
CA TYR A 163 -7.78 -2.99 5.01
C TYR A 163 -7.82 -4.14 4.01
N PHE A 164 -6.69 -4.47 3.36
CA PHE A 164 -6.66 -5.41 2.26
C PHE A 164 -5.53 -6.45 2.33
N LEU A 165 -4.72 -6.45 3.39
CA LEU A 165 -3.62 -7.41 3.55
C LEU A 165 -4.10 -8.86 3.44
N HIS A 166 -5.23 -9.21 4.06
CA HIS A 166 -5.78 -10.57 3.99
C HIS A 166 -6.25 -10.98 2.58
N ALA A 167 -6.46 -10.01 1.70
CA ALA A 167 -6.82 -10.21 0.30
C ALA A 167 -5.64 -9.94 -0.67
N GLN A 168 -4.41 -9.83 -0.16
CA GLN A 168 -3.25 -9.38 -0.94
C GLN A 168 -3.04 -10.18 -2.24
N ASP A 169 -3.26 -11.49 -2.24
CA ASP A 169 -3.05 -12.31 -3.43
C ASP A 169 -4.04 -11.96 -4.55
N GLU A 170 -5.28 -11.60 -4.19
CA GLU A 170 -6.26 -11.10 -5.16
C GLU A 170 -5.86 -9.72 -5.67
N ILE A 171 -5.52 -8.81 -4.77
CA ILE A 171 -5.07 -7.45 -5.14
C ILE A 171 -3.88 -7.50 -6.10
N ARG A 172 -2.91 -8.38 -5.82
CA ARG A 172 -1.73 -8.58 -6.69
C ARG A 172 -2.08 -9.10 -8.06
N ARG A 173 -3.02 -10.05 -8.16
CA ARG A 173 -3.48 -10.56 -9.46
C ARG A 173 -4.21 -9.48 -10.27
N GLU A 174 -5.04 -8.67 -9.60
CA GLU A 174 -5.78 -7.60 -10.27
C GLU A 174 -4.89 -6.45 -10.72
N PHE A 175 -3.79 -6.18 -10.01
CA PHE A 175 -2.78 -5.19 -10.41
C PHE A 175 -1.64 -5.79 -11.25
N THR A 176 -1.99 -6.72 -12.14
CA THR A 176 -1.14 -7.09 -13.27
C THR A 176 -1.36 -6.12 -14.44
N PHE A 177 -0.38 -5.93 -15.32
CA PHE A 177 -0.49 -4.91 -16.35
C PHE A 177 -1.20 -5.42 -17.61
N VAL A 178 -1.89 -4.53 -18.31
CA VAL A 178 -2.40 -4.84 -19.65
C VAL A 178 -1.23 -5.21 -20.60
N PRO A 179 -1.44 -6.11 -21.59
CA PRO A 179 -0.35 -6.71 -22.36
C PRO A 179 0.58 -5.71 -23.07
N SER A 180 0.04 -4.57 -23.53
CA SER A 180 0.84 -3.52 -24.18
C SER A 180 1.87 -2.90 -23.24
N ILE A 181 1.44 -2.55 -22.01
CA ILE A 181 2.32 -1.99 -20.97
C ILE A 181 3.34 -3.02 -20.51
N GLN A 182 2.89 -4.26 -20.25
CA GLN A 182 3.79 -5.33 -19.81
C GLN A 182 4.90 -5.58 -20.83
N LYS A 183 4.53 -5.71 -22.12
CA LYS A 183 5.49 -5.96 -23.20
C LYS A 183 6.57 -4.87 -23.30
N GLU A 184 6.18 -3.60 -23.13
CA GLU A 184 7.16 -2.51 -23.18
C GLU A 184 8.07 -2.49 -21.95
N ALA A 185 7.52 -2.73 -20.77
CA ALA A 185 8.30 -2.83 -19.54
C ALA A 185 9.32 -3.99 -19.62
N ASP A 186 8.89 -5.16 -20.10
CA ASP A 186 9.73 -6.34 -20.28
C ASP A 186 10.88 -6.05 -21.26
N ALA A 187 10.60 -5.36 -22.37
CA ALA A 187 11.63 -4.99 -23.35
C ALA A 187 12.71 -4.08 -22.75
N VAL A 188 12.31 -3.09 -21.94
CA VAL A 188 13.24 -2.19 -21.25
C VAL A 188 14.09 -2.98 -20.24
N LEU A 189 13.46 -3.81 -19.41
CA LEU A 189 14.17 -4.59 -18.39
C LEU A 189 15.09 -5.64 -19.02
N ALA A 190 14.68 -6.28 -20.12
CA ALA A 190 15.52 -7.22 -20.86
C ALA A 190 16.76 -6.52 -21.44
N SER A 191 16.60 -5.30 -21.98
CA SER A 191 17.72 -4.49 -22.44
C SER A 191 18.66 -4.08 -21.29
N CYS A 192 18.12 -3.72 -20.12
CA CYS A 192 18.95 -3.42 -18.95
C CYS A 192 19.72 -4.67 -18.49
N ARG A 193 19.04 -5.83 -18.39
CA ARG A 193 19.64 -7.10 -17.93
C ARG A 193 20.69 -7.65 -18.90
N SER A 194 20.53 -7.44 -20.21
CA SER A 194 21.54 -7.88 -21.19
C SER A 194 22.85 -7.09 -21.09
N GLN A 195 22.77 -5.80 -20.74
CA GLN A 195 23.92 -4.92 -20.53
C GLN A 195 24.55 -5.09 -19.12
N LEU A 196 23.78 -5.59 -18.16
CA LEU A 196 24.11 -5.64 -16.73
C LEU A 196 24.03 -7.08 -16.21
N GLN A 197 24.79 -8.00 -16.81
CA GLN A 197 24.75 -9.41 -16.42
C GLN A 197 25.03 -9.57 -14.91
N ASN A 198 24.16 -10.31 -14.22
CA ASN A 198 24.20 -10.56 -12.77
C ASN A 198 24.06 -9.31 -11.88
N HIS A 199 23.46 -8.22 -12.38
CA HIS A 199 23.09 -7.10 -11.52
C HIS A 199 21.71 -7.31 -10.88
N VAL A 200 21.61 -6.97 -9.60
CA VAL A 200 20.33 -6.66 -8.94
C VAL A 200 19.87 -5.29 -9.41
N ILE A 201 18.63 -5.20 -9.91
CA ILE A 201 18.05 -3.95 -10.39
C ILE A 201 17.12 -3.40 -9.30
N VAL A 202 17.43 -2.19 -8.84
CA VAL A 202 16.64 -1.48 -7.83
C VAL A 202 15.92 -0.31 -8.48
N GLY A 203 14.59 -0.37 -8.50
CA GLY A 203 13.75 0.70 -9.00
C GLY A 203 13.76 1.89 -8.04
N VAL A 204 14.02 3.09 -8.54
CA VAL A 204 14.06 4.31 -7.72
C VAL A 204 13.02 5.29 -8.24
N HIS A 205 11.93 5.45 -7.48
CA HIS A 205 10.87 6.41 -7.80
C HIS A 205 11.09 7.74 -7.06
N VAL A 206 11.39 8.80 -7.82
CA VAL A 206 11.60 10.15 -7.30
C VAL A 206 10.41 11.05 -7.61
N ARG A 207 9.56 11.27 -6.61
CA ARG A 207 8.47 12.27 -6.67
C ARG A 207 8.99 13.65 -6.27
N ARG A 208 8.88 14.62 -7.18
CA ARG A 208 9.06 16.05 -6.91
C ARG A 208 7.86 16.83 -7.40
N GLY A 209 7.78 17.13 -8.70
CA GLY A 209 6.65 17.81 -9.35
C GLY A 209 6.03 18.91 -8.50
N ASP A 210 4.71 18.83 -8.30
CA ASP A 210 3.94 19.78 -7.49
C ASP A 210 4.33 19.83 -6.01
N PHE A 211 5.02 18.82 -5.48
CA PHE A 211 5.39 18.80 -4.06
C PHE A 211 6.44 19.87 -3.74
N VAL A 212 7.24 20.32 -4.71
CA VAL A 212 8.23 21.39 -4.46
C VAL A 212 7.60 22.78 -4.37
N LEU A 213 6.30 22.93 -4.71
CA LEU A 213 5.61 24.21 -4.65
C LEU A 213 5.48 24.69 -3.20
N ASP A 214 5.72 25.98 -2.97
CA ASP A 214 5.73 26.58 -1.62
C ASP A 214 4.48 26.27 -0.80
N HIS A 215 3.30 26.35 -1.41
CA HIS A 215 2.05 26.09 -0.72
C HIS A 215 1.91 24.62 -0.29
N LYS A 216 2.44 23.66 -1.08
CA LYS A 216 2.50 22.24 -0.70
C LYS A 216 3.53 22.01 0.40
N GLN A 217 4.70 22.64 0.29
CA GLN A 217 5.75 22.58 1.31
C GLN A 217 5.29 23.15 2.66
N LYS A 218 4.52 24.24 2.66
CA LYS A 218 3.90 24.85 3.86
C LYS A 218 2.78 23.99 4.43
N PHE A 219 1.99 23.33 3.57
CA PHE A 219 0.93 22.42 4.02
C PHE A 219 1.48 21.16 4.71
N GLY A 220 2.69 20.73 4.33
CA GLY A 220 3.38 19.63 5.02
C GLY A 220 3.97 18.55 4.11
N TYR A 221 3.89 18.70 2.79
CA TYR A 221 4.54 17.77 1.87
C TYR A 221 6.06 17.92 1.97
N GLY A 222 6.75 16.84 2.33
CA GLY A 222 8.20 16.77 2.30
C GLY A 222 8.72 16.17 1.00
N VAL A 223 9.94 16.58 0.65
CA VAL A 223 10.62 16.19 -0.59
C VAL A 223 12.02 15.72 -0.22
N ALA A 224 12.38 14.53 -0.70
CA ALA A 224 13.69 13.96 -0.50
C ALA A 224 14.78 14.82 -1.17
N ASN A 225 15.89 15.03 -0.47
CA ASN A 225 17.07 15.70 -1.01
C ASN A 225 18.13 14.68 -1.46
N ALA A 226 19.30 15.14 -1.89
CA ALA A 226 20.39 14.27 -2.33
C ALA A 226 20.87 13.29 -1.24
N SER A 227 20.88 13.70 0.04
CA SER A 227 21.40 12.87 1.13
C SER A 227 20.53 11.65 1.43
N TYR A 228 19.21 11.75 1.22
CA TYR A 228 18.33 10.58 1.25
C TYR A 228 18.79 9.49 0.27
N PHE A 229 19.10 9.85 -0.98
CA PHE A 229 19.53 8.88 -1.99
C PHE A 229 20.88 8.25 -1.65
N VAL A 230 21.83 9.06 -1.17
CA VAL A 230 23.13 8.54 -0.68
C VAL A 230 22.92 7.49 0.41
N LYS A 231 22.06 7.78 1.40
CA LYS A 231 21.73 6.86 2.49
C LYS A 231 21.00 5.61 2.01
N ALA A 232 20.01 5.77 1.14
CA ALA A 232 19.21 4.66 0.61
C ALA A 232 20.07 3.70 -0.24
N PHE A 233 20.95 4.23 -1.09
CA PHE A 233 21.84 3.41 -1.91
C PHE A 233 22.87 2.68 -1.05
N ALA A 234 23.46 3.35 -0.06
CA ALA A 234 24.33 2.72 0.92
C ALA A 234 23.61 1.61 1.71
N LYS A 235 22.34 1.84 2.08
CA LYS A 235 21.54 0.84 2.79
C LYS A 235 21.30 -0.41 1.94
N ILE A 236 20.91 -0.26 0.67
CA ILE A 236 20.77 -1.40 -0.25
C ILE A 236 22.08 -2.18 -0.37
N ARG A 237 23.21 -1.50 -0.59
CA ARG A 237 24.53 -2.15 -0.67
C ARG A 237 24.87 -2.92 0.61
N SER A 238 24.54 -2.36 1.78
CA SER A 238 24.77 -3.05 3.06
C SER A 238 23.92 -4.31 3.24
N LEU A 239 22.70 -4.33 2.67
CA LEU A 239 21.81 -5.47 2.73
C LEU A 239 22.20 -6.55 1.70
N LEU A 240 22.94 -6.17 0.67
CA LEU A 240 23.32 -7.01 -0.47
C LEU A 240 24.84 -6.90 -0.78
N PRO A 241 25.74 -7.22 0.18
CA PRO A 241 27.16 -6.88 0.11
C PRO A 241 27.94 -7.54 -1.04
N ASN A 242 27.41 -8.61 -1.63
CA ASN A 242 28.07 -9.39 -2.69
C ASN A 242 27.35 -9.32 -4.05
N GLN A 243 26.50 -8.30 -4.23
CA GLN A 243 25.73 -8.13 -5.46
C GLN A 243 26.19 -6.87 -6.21
N ASN A 244 26.31 -6.99 -7.53
CA ASN A 244 26.38 -5.81 -8.38
C ASN A 244 24.98 -5.19 -8.41
N ILE A 245 24.88 -3.89 -8.18
CA ILE A 245 23.59 -3.20 -8.05
C ILE A 245 23.52 -2.10 -9.11
N THR A 246 22.37 -2.00 -9.77
CA THR A 246 22.02 -0.86 -10.62
C THR A 246 20.75 -0.21 -10.09
N PHE A 247 20.79 1.12 -9.94
CA PHE A 247 19.64 1.92 -9.53
C PHE A 247 18.97 2.52 -10.76
N LEU A 248 17.75 2.08 -11.05
CA LEU A 248 16.98 2.54 -12.21
C LEU A 248 16.03 3.66 -11.77
N VAL A 249 16.39 4.91 -12.08
CA VAL A 249 15.71 6.11 -11.57
C VAL A 249 14.64 6.61 -12.54
N ALA A 250 13.39 6.68 -12.09
CA ALA A 250 12.33 7.44 -12.76
C ALA A 250 11.86 8.61 -11.90
N SER A 251 11.50 9.71 -12.54
CA SER A 251 11.13 10.95 -11.86
C SER A 251 10.22 11.81 -12.72
N ASP A 252 9.36 12.60 -12.07
CA ASP A 252 8.64 13.71 -12.71
C ASP A 252 9.49 14.98 -12.83
N ASN A 253 10.75 14.93 -12.37
CA ASN A 253 11.76 15.96 -12.58
C ASN A 253 13.13 15.29 -12.74
N LEU A 254 13.39 14.78 -13.94
CA LEU A 254 14.63 14.04 -14.25
C LEU A 254 15.87 14.95 -14.23
N THR A 255 15.73 16.23 -14.59
CA THR A 255 16.80 17.23 -14.52
C THR A 255 17.34 17.34 -13.10
N TRP A 256 16.46 17.53 -12.12
CA TRP A 256 16.87 17.59 -10.71
C TRP A 256 17.61 16.30 -10.29
N CYS A 257 17.12 15.13 -10.71
CA CYS A 257 17.78 13.87 -10.38
C CYS A 257 19.19 13.80 -10.97
N LYS A 258 19.38 14.18 -12.23
CA LYS A 258 20.71 14.24 -12.86
C LYS A 258 21.65 15.20 -12.16
N ASP A 259 21.13 16.33 -11.67
CA ASP A 259 21.92 17.35 -10.99
C ASP A 259 22.31 16.97 -9.55
N ASN A 260 21.52 16.14 -8.86
CA ASN A 260 21.66 15.89 -7.42
C ASN A 260 22.03 14.45 -7.06
N ILE A 261 21.73 13.48 -7.92
CA ILE A 261 22.05 12.06 -7.69
C ILE A 261 23.33 11.73 -8.45
N LYS A 262 24.46 11.72 -7.73
CA LYS A 262 25.79 11.50 -8.28
C LYS A 262 26.32 10.13 -7.83
N ASP A 263 25.78 9.07 -8.42
CA ASP A 263 26.22 7.70 -8.17
C ASP A 263 26.44 6.99 -9.51
N THR A 264 27.57 6.31 -9.66
CA THR A 264 27.99 5.67 -10.92
C THR A 264 27.14 4.46 -11.28
N SER A 265 26.41 3.89 -10.32
CA SER A 265 25.50 2.76 -10.53
C SER A 265 24.06 3.17 -10.89
N VAL A 266 23.83 4.47 -11.16
CA VAL A 266 22.51 4.98 -11.54
C VAL A 266 22.32 5.01 -13.04
N THR A 267 21.19 4.46 -13.48
CA THR A 267 20.65 4.62 -14.84
C THR A 267 19.35 5.40 -14.76
N PHE A 268 19.27 6.52 -15.49
CA PHE A 268 18.06 7.33 -15.56
C PHE A 268 17.12 6.80 -16.64
N LEU A 269 15.89 6.46 -16.28
CA LEU A 269 14.85 6.12 -17.24
C LEU A 269 14.44 7.36 -18.04
N PRO A 270 14.37 7.27 -19.38
CA PRO A 270 13.81 8.34 -20.19
C PRO A 270 12.32 8.51 -19.90
N GLU A 271 11.78 9.67 -20.27
CA GLU A 271 10.35 9.95 -20.14
C GLU A 271 9.52 8.95 -20.96
N ARG A 272 8.47 8.42 -20.33
CA ARG A 272 7.52 7.45 -20.90
C ARG A 272 6.15 7.67 -20.27
N ASP A 273 5.13 6.97 -20.78
CA ASP A 273 3.84 6.92 -20.09
C ASP A 273 4.00 6.37 -18.67
N ARG A 274 3.17 6.92 -17.76
CA ARG A 274 3.20 6.59 -16.33
C ARG A 274 2.98 5.09 -16.09
N GLY A 275 2.11 4.43 -16.85
CA GLY A 275 1.83 3.01 -16.69
C GLY A 275 3.06 2.16 -17.02
N ILE A 276 3.85 2.57 -18.02
CA ILE A 276 5.10 1.90 -18.39
C ILE A 276 6.17 2.12 -17.32
N HIS A 277 6.37 3.36 -16.83
CA HIS A 277 7.27 3.62 -15.70
C HIS A 277 6.88 2.82 -14.47
N PHE A 278 5.58 2.76 -14.18
CA PHE A 278 5.06 1.97 -13.08
C PHE A 278 5.47 0.50 -13.25
N ALA A 279 5.15 -0.11 -14.39
CA ALA A 279 5.42 -1.52 -14.66
C ALA A 279 6.92 -1.87 -14.63
N ILE A 280 7.78 -1.01 -15.16
CA ILE A 280 9.24 -1.18 -15.11
C ILE A 280 9.71 -1.21 -13.66
N LEU A 281 9.31 -0.21 -12.85
CA LEU A 281 9.81 -0.08 -11.49
C LEU A 281 9.24 -1.15 -10.56
N SER A 282 7.97 -1.54 -10.70
CA SER A 282 7.37 -2.60 -9.88
C SER A 282 7.92 -3.99 -10.20
N SER A 283 8.52 -4.15 -11.38
CA SER A 283 9.18 -5.40 -11.82
C SER A 283 10.67 -5.45 -11.48
N CYS A 284 11.21 -4.40 -10.85
CA CYS A 284 12.57 -4.41 -10.30
C CYS A 284 12.65 -5.34 -9.07
N ASP A 285 13.86 -5.78 -8.74
CA ASP A 285 14.09 -6.74 -7.65
C ASP A 285 13.81 -6.08 -6.28
N HIS A 286 14.15 -4.80 -6.14
CA HIS A 286 13.92 -3.98 -4.94
C HIS A 286 13.47 -2.57 -5.34
N VAL A 287 12.92 -1.81 -4.39
CA VAL A 287 12.41 -0.45 -4.64
C VAL A 287 12.87 0.54 -3.58
N ILE A 288 13.30 1.71 -4.05
CA ILE A 288 13.45 2.93 -3.25
C ILE A 288 12.40 3.91 -3.73
N LEU A 289 11.59 4.44 -2.83
CA LEU A 289 10.55 5.42 -3.13
C LEU A 289 10.74 6.68 -2.30
N THR A 290 10.34 7.84 -2.83
CA THR A 290 10.23 9.07 -2.03
C THR A 290 8.84 9.21 -1.42
N SER A 291 7.95 9.93 -2.11
CA SER A 291 6.71 10.47 -1.55
C SER A 291 5.51 10.11 -2.42
N GLY A 292 4.34 9.96 -1.80
CA GLY A 292 3.05 9.75 -2.48
C GLY A 292 2.72 8.30 -2.86
N THR A 293 1.48 8.10 -3.30
CA THR A 293 0.89 6.75 -3.50
C THR A 293 1.38 6.00 -4.72
N PHE A 294 1.89 6.70 -5.74
CA PHE A 294 2.43 6.04 -6.95
C PHE A 294 3.65 5.18 -6.62
N GLY A 295 4.64 5.77 -5.95
CA GLY A 295 5.82 5.02 -5.48
C GLY A 295 5.47 3.97 -4.42
N TRP A 296 4.45 4.24 -3.60
CA TRP A 296 3.95 3.27 -2.62
C TRP A 296 3.47 1.99 -3.32
N TRP A 297 2.63 2.09 -4.34
CA TRP A 297 2.14 0.91 -5.04
C TRP A 297 3.22 0.20 -5.87
N ILE A 298 4.21 0.94 -6.41
CA ILE A 298 5.38 0.33 -7.04
C ILE A 298 6.11 -0.58 -6.05
N ALA A 299 6.40 -0.08 -4.85
CA ALA A 299 7.09 -0.85 -3.81
C ALA A 299 6.23 -1.98 -3.25
N TRP A 300 4.91 -1.77 -3.12
CA TRP A 300 4.01 -2.84 -2.73
C TRP A 300 4.00 -3.96 -3.77
N LEU A 301 3.99 -3.66 -5.07
CA LEU A 301 3.97 -4.67 -6.13
C LEU A 301 5.32 -5.35 -6.36
N ALA A 302 6.43 -4.68 -6.04
CA ALA A 302 7.73 -5.32 -5.96
C ALA A 302 7.81 -6.29 -4.77
N ASN A 303 8.47 -7.43 -4.94
CA ASN A 303 8.53 -8.51 -3.93
C ASN A 303 9.82 -8.49 -3.10
N GLY A 304 10.55 -7.38 -3.07
CA GLY A 304 11.85 -7.30 -2.41
C GLY A 304 11.96 -6.20 -1.35
N ILE A 305 13.19 -5.77 -1.09
CA ILE A 305 13.49 -4.70 -0.13
C ILE A 305 12.81 -3.41 -0.60
N SER A 306 12.07 -2.78 0.30
CA SER A 306 11.43 -1.49 0.08
C SER A 306 11.97 -0.46 1.05
N ILE A 307 12.56 0.61 0.52
CA ILE A 307 13.05 1.77 1.30
C ILE A 307 12.21 2.99 0.96
N TYR A 308 11.59 3.61 1.96
CA TYR A 308 10.79 4.82 1.79
C TYR A 308 11.42 6.04 2.44
N PHE A 309 11.09 7.22 1.91
CA PHE A 309 11.47 8.49 2.50
C PHE A 309 10.56 8.80 3.69
N GLU A 310 11.11 8.73 4.90
CA GLU A 310 10.37 8.96 6.14
C GLU A 310 9.89 10.42 6.25
N GLY A 311 10.60 11.35 5.63
CA GLY A 311 10.25 12.76 5.60
C GLY A 311 9.12 13.13 4.62
N TYR A 312 8.34 12.17 4.10
CA TYR A 312 7.22 12.46 3.19
C TYR A 312 6.23 13.45 3.82
N ILE A 313 5.92 13.29 5.11
CA ILE A 313 5.06 14.20 5.87
C ILE A 313 5.93 14.95 6.86
N LYS A 314 5.92 16.28 6.78
CA LYS A 314 6.68 17.13 7.71
C LYS A 314 6.03 17.08 9.09
N LYS A 315 6.87 16.94 10.12
CA LYS A 315 6.44 17.08 11.51
C LYS A 315 5.85 18.46 11.77
N ASP A 316 4.89 18.52 12.68
CA ASP A 316 4.20 19.71 13.13
C ASP A 316 3.48 20.47 11.99
N SER A 317 3.13 19.76 10.91
CA SER A 317 2.44 20.34 9.75
C SER A 317 0.94 19.99 9.74
N PRO A 318 0.09 20.78 9.05
CA PRO A 318 -1.31 20.42 8.85
C PRO A 318 -1.52 19.02 8.27
N LEU A 319 -0.58 18.56 7.43
CA LEU A 319 -0.61 17.24 6.81
C LEU A 319 -0.21 16.09 7.77
N GLU A 320 0.32 16.37 8.95
CA GLU A 320 0.62 15.32 9.94
C GLU A 320 -0.64 14.85 10.68
N ALA A 321 -1.59 15.76 10.92
CA ALA A 321 -2.76 15.54 11.78
C ALA A 321 -3.64 14.35 11.35
N GLY A 322 -3.59 13.96 10.07
CA GLY A 322 -4.34 12.84 9.53
C GLY A 322 -3.46 11.72 9.01
N PHE A 323 -2.20 11.57 9.45
CA PHE A 323 -1.29 10.57 8.90
C PHE A 323 -0.75 9.63 9.99
N THR A 324 -0.95 8.32 9.82
CA THR A 324 -0.35 7.31 10.68
C THR A 324 0.64 6.48 9.88
N SER A 325 1.94 6.74 10.05
CA SER A 325 3.02 6.07 9.30
C SER A 325 2.93 4.54 9.32
N ARG A 326 2.57 3.95 10.46
CA ARG A 326 2.43 2.49 10.64
C ARG A 326 1.21 1.88 9.91
N ASP A 327 0.18 2.68 9.65
CA ASP A 327 -0.98 2.24 8.88
C ASP A 327 -0.78 2.51 7.38
N TYR A 328 0.04 3.50 7.02
CA TYR A 328 0.37 3.82 5.63
C TYR A 328 1.46 2.91 5.07
N TYR A 329 2.62 2.78 5.74
CA TYR A 329 3.72 1.93 5.27
C TYR A 329 3.63 0.52 5.87
N PRO A 330 3.76 -0.53 5.05
CA PRO A 330 3.73 -1.93 5.51
C PRO A 330 4.86 -2.27 6.47
N LEU A 331 4.63 -3.27 7.32
CA LEU A 331 5.68 -3.82 8.16
C LEU A 331 6.82 -4.38 7.31
N GLY A 332 8.07 -4.18 7.77
CA GLY A 332 9.27 -4.64 7.09
C GLY A 332 9.86 -3.65 6.07
N TRP A 333 9.13 -2.60 5.69
CA TRP A 333 9.69 -1.51 4.90
C TRP A 333 10.63 -0.65 5.75
N ILE A 334 11.68 -0.12 5.13
CA ILE A 334 12.74 0.62 5.80
C ILE A 334 12.55 2.11 5.56
N GLY A 335 12.24 2.87 6.61
CA GLY A 335 12.19 4.33 6.56
C GLY A 335 13.57 4.94 6.70
N LEU A 336 13.92 5.89 5.83
CA LEU A 336 15.12 6.71 5.97
C LEU A 336 14.78 8.20 5.80
N GLY A 337 15.37 9.04 6.65
CA GLY A 337 15.34 10.49 6.50
C GLY A 337 16.38 11.02 5.51
N ASN A 338 16.36 12.34 5.32
CA ASN A 338 17.46 13.06 4.67
C ASN A 338 18.75 12.89 5.47
#